data_AF-A0A8J7GS69-F1
#
_entry.id   AF-A0A8J7GS69-F1
#
_cell.length_a   1.000
_cell.length_b   1.000
_cell.length_c   1.000
_cell.angle_alpha   90.00
_cell.angle_beta   90.00
_cell.angle_gamma   90.00
#
_symmetry.space_group_name_H-M   'P 1'
#
loop_
_entity.id
_entity.type
_entity.pdbx_description
1 polymer ?
#
loop_
_entity_poly.entity_id
_entity_poly.type
_entity_poly.pdbx_seq_one_letter_code
_entity_poly.pdbx_strand_id
1 'polypeptide(L)'
;MIILVPERCFRLFFHCSMRCLKPVCLTELWGIELSREKDHLWVGQLQPHNLDSVSEIYLLARSPWPSHRLREHIMTRCEVGTRHTVRVRQAAESQDKPLQPVNHIPAVIPLNWENLCFSVDLEHSCVQDALSSGHCAISVPDHCGDLSLRLFAVLKE
;
A
#
# COMPACT_ATOMS: atom_id res chain seq x y z
N MET A 1 6.23 -19.64 -47.74
CA MET A 1 5.00 -19.34 -46.98
C MET A 1 5.42 -18.57 -45.73
N ILE A 2 5.48 -17.25 -45.85
CA ILE A 2 5.86 -16.32 -44.80
C ILE A 2 4.64 -15.41 -44.67
N ILE A 3 3.93 -15.51 -43.55
CA ILE A 3 2.73 -14.72 -43.23
C ILE A 3 3.10 -13.98 -41.93
N LEU A 4 3.57 -12.73 -42.02
CA LEU A 4 2.83 -11.47 -41.87
C LEU A 4 2.04 -11.32 -40.54
N VAL A 5 2.67 -10.58 -39.58
CA VAL A 5 2.19 -9.46 -38.68
C VAL A 5 0.71 -9.46 -38.21
N PRO A 6 0.33 -9.06 -36.95
CA PRO A 6 0.71 -7.75 -36.38
C PRO A 6 0.94 -7.60 -34.85
N GLU A 7 2.00 -6.84 -34.54
CA GLU A 7 2.04 -5.62 -33.71
C GLU A 7 0.91 -5.37 -32.69
N ARG A 8 1.21 -5.60 -31.38
CA ARG A 8 0.77 -4.74 -30.26
C ARG A 8 1.47 -5.01 -28.91
N CYS A 9 2.70 -5.50 -28.90
CA CYS A 9 3.46 -5.74 -27.67
C CYS A 9 4.56 -4.69 -27.47
N PHE A 10 4.22 -3.40 -27.41
CA PHE A 10 5.22 -2.39 -27.05
C PHE A 10 4.63 -1.16 -26.35
N ARG A 11 3.73 -1.37 -25.38
CA ARG A 11 3.43 -0.42 -24.30
C ARG A 11 2.71 -1.16 -23.19
N LEU A 12 3.44 -1.54 -22.14
CA LEU A 12 3.06 -1.48 -20.73
C LEU A 12 4.08 -2.29 -19.91
N PHE A 13 5.07 -1.55 -19.41
CA PHE A 13 5.71 -1.67 -18.10
C PHE A 13 5.26 -2.84 -17.19
N PHE A 14 5.67 -4.08 -17.49
CA PHE A 14 5.79 -5.18 -16.52
C PHE A 14 6.40 -6.39 -17.25
N HIS A 15 7.73 -6.57 -17.20
CA HIS A 15 8.34 -7.83 -17.65
C HIS A 15 9.75 -8.04 -17.11
N CYS A 16 9.88 -8.85 -16.05
CA CYS A 16 10.97 -9.83 -15.97
C CYS A 16 10.67 -10.99 -15.01
N SER A 17 10.42 -12.15 -15.63
CA SER A 17 10.92 -13.49 -15.26
C SER A 17 10.61 -14.09 -13.88
N MET A 18 9.41 -14.68 -13.75
CA MET A 18 9.20 -15.88 -12.92
C MET A 18 8.66 -17.00 -13.80
N ARG A 19 9.57 -17.82 -14.35
CA ARG A 19 9.22 -19.04 -15.11
C ARG A 19 9.77 -20.30 -14.46
N CYS A 20 9.84 -20.38 -13.13
CA CYS A 20 10.06 -21.66 -12.43
C CYS A 20 9.78 -21.52 -10.93
N LEU A 21 8.50 -21.58 -10.53
CA LEU A 21 7.99 -22.34 -9.39
C LEU A 21 6.52 -21.94 -9.22
N LYS A 22 5.59 -22.87 -9.48
CA LYS A 22 4.29 -22.82 -8.82
C LYS A 22 4.50 -23.36 -7.41
N PRO A 23 4.23 -22.57 -6.37
CA PRO A 23 3.09 -22.82 -5.52
C PRO A 23 1.90 -22.11 -6.16
N VAL A 24 0.76 -22.77 -6.19
CA VAL A 24 -0.49 -22.17 -6.64
C VAL A 24 -0.93 -21.18 -5.54
N CYS A 25 -0.30 -20.01 -5.48
CA CYS A 25 -0.83 -18.91 -4.68
C CYS A 25 -1.92 -18.27 -5.55
N LEU A 26 -3.16 -18.74 -5.41
CA LEU A 26 -4.38 -18.14 -5.97
C LEU A 26 -4.74 -16.81 -5.27
N THR A 27 -3.80 -16.24 -4.52
CA THR A 27 -3.98 -15.02 -3.76
C THR A 27 -4.05 -13.83 -4.70
N GLU A 28 -5.25 -13.31 -4.93
CA GLU A 28 -5.43 -12.09 -5.72
C GLU A 28 -4.90 -10.88 -4.94
N LEU A 29 -4.12 -10.05 -5.63
CA LEU A 29 -3.54 -8.84 -5.07
C LEU A 29 -4.16 -7.63 -5.75
N TRP A 30 -4.80 -6.78 -4.97
CA TRP A 30 -5.41 -5.56 -5.46
C TRP A 30 -4.57 -4.35 -5.03
N GLY A 31 -3.93 -3.71 -6.01
CA GLY A 31 -3.12 -2.51 -5.80
C GLY A 31 -3.97 -1.23 -5.81
N ILE A 32 -3.87 -0.45 -4.75
CA ILE A 32 -4.55 0.85 -4.60
C ILE A 32 -3.50 1.96 -4.65
N GLU A 33 -3.66 2.86 -5.62
CA GLU A 33 -2.82 4.03 -5.75
C GLU A 33 -3.27 5.12 -4.77
N LEU A 34 -2.31 5.64 -4.01
CA LEU A 34 -2.53 6.73 -3.07
C LEU A 34 -2.18 8.05 -3.76
N SER A 35 -3.13 8.98 -3.78
CA SER A 35 -2.92 10.33 -4.27
C SER A 35 -2.54 11.25 -3.11
N ARG A 36 -1.45 12.01 -3.26
CA ARG A 36 -1.02 13.00 -2.26
C ARG A 36 -1.94 14.22 -2.31
N GLU A 37 -2.71 14.43 -1.24
CA GLU A 37 -3.52 15.63 -0.99
C GLU A 37 -2.70 16.69 -0.23
N LYS A 38 -3.37 17.74 0.23
CA LYS A 38 -2.79 18.80 1.07
C LYS A 38 -2.51 18.26 2.47
N ASP A 39 -1.60 18.94 3.19
CA ASP A 39 -1.27 18.63 4.59
C ASP A 39 -0.55 17.28 4.78
N HIS A 40 0.21 16.84 3.77
CA HIS A 40 0.93 15.55 3.77
C HIS A 40 0.03 14.32 3.95
N LEU A 41 -1.25 14.47 3.57
CA LEU A 41 -2.24 13.41 3.56
C LEU A 41 -2.20 12.66 2.23
N TRP A 42 -2.23 11.33 2.30
CA TRP A 42 -2.29 10.43 1.16
C TRP A 42 -3.64 9.73 1.16
N VAL A 43 -4.42 9.92 0.11
CA VAL A 43 -5.78 9.37 0.02
C VAL A 43 -5.85 8.37 -1.12
N GLY A 44 -6.31 7.16 -0.83
CA GLY A 44 -6.63 6.13 -1.81
C GLY A 44 -8.12 5.83 -1.82
N GLN A 45 -8.65 5.61 -3.02
CA GLN A 45 -10.02 5.16 -3.17
C GLN A 45 -10.05 3.64 -3.11
N LEU A 46 -10.83 3.11 -2.17
CA LEU A 46 -11.08 1.69 -2.05
C LEU A 46 -12.38 1.38 -2.80
N GLN A 47 -12.30 0.54 -3.82
CA GLN A 47 -13.47 0.00 -4.51
C GLN A 47 -14.28 -0.87 -3.55
N PRO A 48 -15.57 -0.57 -3.33
CA PRO A 48 -16.38 -1.24 -2.33
C PRO A 48 -16.60 -2.73 -2.61
N HIS A 49 -16.54 -3.14 -3.87
CA HIS A 49 -16.82 -4.53 -4.25
C HIS A 49 -15.73 -5.54 -3.86
N ASN A 50 -14.51 -5.08 -3.56
CA ASN A 50 -13.42 -5.96 -3.12
C ASN A 50 -13.25 -5.96 -1.61
N LEU A 51 -13.88 -5.03 -0.88
CA LEU A 51 -13.67 -4.80 0.54
C LEU A 51 -14.09 -6.00 1.41
N ASP A 52 -15.19 -6.67 1.06
CA ASP A 52 -15.65 -7.88 1.74
C ASP A 52 -14.66 -9.05 1.63
N SER A 53 -13.90 -9.11 0.53
CA SER A 53 -12.90 -10.14 0.29
C SER A 53 -11.52 -9.76 0.83
N VAL A 54 -11.30 -8.57 1.41
CA VAL A 54 -9.97 -8.18 1.90
C VAL A 54 -9.59 -8.99 3.15
N SER A 55 -8.43 -9.63 3.08
CA SER A 55 -7.84 -10.43 4.16
C SER A 55 -6.82 -9.66 4.97
N GLU A 56 -5.92 -9.01 4.25
CA GLU A 56 -4.74 -8.34 4.78
C GLU A 56 -4.44 -7.15 3.89
N ILE A 57 -3.96 -6.06 4.48
CA ILE A 57 -3.55 -4.87 3.74
C ILE A 57 -2.09 -4.57 4.05
N TYR A 58 -1.35 -4.29 3.00
CA TYR A 58 0.06 -3.95 3.03
C TYR A 58 0.27 -2.56 2.46
N LEU A 59 1.01 -1.73 3.17
CA LEU A 59 1.46 -0.42 2.75
C LEU A 59 2.91 -0.50 2.30
N LEU A 60 3.15 -0.19 1.04
CA LEU A 60 4.47 -0.02 0.47
C LEU A 60 4.84 1.47 0.46
N ALA A 61 5.95 1.80 1.10
CA ALA A 61 6.52 3.14 1.13
C ALA A 61 7.87 3.13 0.42
N ARG A 62 8.04 4.03 -0.54
CA ARG A 62 9.28 4.25 -1.27
C ARG A 62 9.71 5.70 -1.11
N SER A 63 10.95 5.92 -0.70
CA SER A 63 11.54 7.26 -0.62
C SER A 63 13.05 7.15 -0.87
N PRO A 64 13.70 8.23 -1.34
CA PRO A 64 15.17 8.31 -1.39
C PRO A 64 15.84 8.29 -0.01
N TRP A 65 15.07 8.35 1.09
CA TRP A 65 15.61 8.28 2.44
C TRP A 65 16.16 6.89 2.77
N PRO A 66 17.17 6.79 3.65
CA PRO A 66 17.67 5.51 4.09
C PRO A 66 16.58 4.72 4.83
N SER A 67 16.45 3.43 4.51
CA SER A 67 15.33 2.56 4.91
C SER A 67 15.08 2.51 6.41
N HIS A 68 16.13 2.59 7.24
CA HIS A 68 15.98 2.62 8.70
C HIS A 68 15.28 3.91 9.18
N ARG A 69 15.70 5.07 8.65
CA ARG A 69 15.09 6.36 9.03
C ARG A 69 13.66 6.48 8.54
N LEU A 70 13.40 6.06 7.29
CA LEU A 70 12.04 6.05 6.76
C LEU A 70 11.13 5.14 7.60
N ARG A 71 11.63 3.97 8.02
CA ARG A 71 10.89 3.05 8.90
C ARG A 71 10.56 3.69 10.24
N GLU A 72 11.57 4.20 10.94
CA GLU A 72 11.37 4.84 12.25
C GLU A 72 10.44 6.05 12.14
N HIS A 73 10.59 6.83 11.07
CA HIS A 73 9.78 8.02 10.84
C HIS A 73 8.31 7.66 10.59
N ILE A 74 8.04 6.70 9.69
CA ILE A 74 6.69 6.18 9.44
C ILE A 74 6.12 5.58 10.72
N MET A 75 6.87 4.72 11.41
CA MET A 75 6.40 4.14 12.66
C MET A 75 6.16 5.16 13.76
N THR A 76 6.86 6.30 13.78
CA THR A 76 6.71 7.28 14.86
C THR A 76 5.59 8.27 14.58
N ARG A 77 5.43 8.66 13.31
CA ARG A 77 4.63 9.82 12.90
C ARG A 77 3.45 9.48 11.98
N CYS A 78 3.45 8.31 11.34
CA CYS A 78 2.41 7.96 10.37
C CYS A 78 1.13 7.54 11.09
N GLU A 79 0.00 8.02 10.57
CA GLU A 79 -1.33 7.60 11.00
C GLU A 79 -2.16 7.15 9.81
N VAL A 80 -3.01 6.13 10.03
CA VAL A 80 -3.90 5.56 9.02
C VAL A 80 -5.33 5.64 9.52
N GLY A 81 -6.27 5.95 8.63
CA GLY A 81 -7.69 5.97 8.92
C GLY A 81 -8.47 6.68 7.83
N THR A 82 -9.61 7.29 8.19
CA THR A 82 -10.33 8.18 7.28
C THR A 82 -9.70 9.57 7.26
N ARG A 83 -9.94 10.32 6.18
CA ARG A 83 -9.51 11.73 6.04
C ARG A 83 -9.85 12.61 7.24
N HIS A 84 -10.94 12.29 7.95
CA HIS A 84 -11.39 13.02 9.13
C HIS A 84 -10.70 12.49 10.40
N THR A 85 -10.67 11.18 10.58
CA THR A 85 -10.09 10.55 11.77
C THR A 85 -8.59 10.77 11.87
N VAL A 86 -7.86 10.70 10.75
CA VAL A 86 -6.42 10.95 10.70
C VAL A 86 -6.08 12.39 11.11
N ARG A 87 -6.82 13.39 10.62
CA ARG A 87 -6.58 14.79 11.00
C ARG A 87 -6.82 15.03 12.49
N VAL A 88 -7.84 14.41 13.06
CA VAL A 88 -8.18 14.54 14.49
C VAL A 88 -7.16 13.84 15.37
N ARG A 89 -6.70 12.64 14.99
CA ARG A 89 -5.72 11.87 15.76
C ARG A 89 -4.31 12.43 15.68
N GLN A 90 -3.94 13.03 14.55
CA GLN A 90 -2.64 13.67 14.37
C GLN A 90 -2.52 14.88 15.30
N ALA A 91 -3.62 15.62 15.47
CA ALA A 91 -3.71 16.71 16.42
C ALA A 91 -3.76 16.23 17.88
N ALA A 92 -4.20 15.00 18.13
CA ALA A 92 -4.35 14.42 19.47
C ALA A 92 -3.19 13.49 19.89
N GLU A 93 -2.15 13.34 19.06
CA GLU A 93 -0.98 12.46 19.27
C GLU A 93 -1.39 11.05 19.75
N SER A 94 -2.07 10.28 18.88
CA SER A 94 -2.51 8.92 19.25
C SER A 94 -1.33 7.95 19.38
N GLN A 95 -1.31 7.20 20.49
CA GLN A 95 -0.25 6.24 20.81
C GLN A 95 -0.46 4.85 20.18
N ASP A 96 -1.69 4.54 19.77
CA ASP A 96 -2.05 3.28 19.11
C ASP A 96 -1.89 3.41 17.59
N LYS A 97 -1.05 2.54 17.02
CA LYS A 97 -0.60 2.65 15.64
C LYS A 97 -1.08 1.46 14.82
N PRO A 98 -1.91 1.68 13.80
CA PRO A 98 -2.44 0.62 12.92
C PRO A 98 -1.41 0.08 11.93
N LEU A 99 -0.12 0.45 12.06
CA LEU A 99 0.94 0.10 11.11
C LEU A 99 2.08 -0.64 11.83
N GLN A 100 2.41 -1.81 11.32
CA GLN A 100 3.53 -2.61 11.81
C GLN A 100 4.57 -2.80 10.69
N PRO A 101 5.86 -2.59 10.95
CA PRO A 101 6.90 -2.83 9.96
C PRO A 101 7.02 -4.33 9.69
N VAL A 102 6.91 -4.72 8.42
CA VAL A 102 7.03 -6.12 8.03
C VAL A 102 8.36 -6.32 7.33
N ASN A 103 9.18 -7.21 7.89
CA ASN A 103 10.40 -7.67 7.22
C ASN A 103 10.13 -8.87 6.29
N HIS A 104 9.05 -9.64 6.54
CA HIS A 104 8.67 -10.82 5.75
C HIS A 104 7.42 -10.54 4.95
N ILE A 105 7.61 -10.14 3.71
CA ILE A 105 6.51 -9.75 2.83
C ILE A 105 6.09 -10.98 2.04
N PRO A 106 4.78 -11.24 1.89
CA PRO A 106 4.31 -12.39 1.14
C PRO A 106 4.77 -12.29 -0.33
N ALA A 107 5.18 -13.43 -0.90
CA ALA A 107 5.83 -13.53 -2.21
C ALA A 107 4.99 -13.02 -3.40
N VAL A 108 3.72 -12.69 -3.18
CA VAL A 108 2.78 -12.13 -4.16
C VAL A 108 2.99 -10.63 -4.38
N ILE A 109 3.60 -9.91 -3.44
CA ILE A 109 3.80 -8.46 -3.55
C ILE A 109 5.08 -8.18 -4.34
N PRO A 110 5.02 -7.44 -5.47
CA PRO A 110 6.21 -7.11 -6.24
C PRO A 110 7.05 -6.07 -5.48
N LEU A 111 8.14 -6.53 -4.89
CA LEU A 111 9.07 -5.67 -4.17
C LEU A 111 10.19 -5.21 -5.07
N ASN A 112 10.35 -3.89 -5.13
CA ASN A 112 11.61 -3.30 -5.57
C ASN A 112 12.49 -3.13 -4.33
N TRP A 113 13.82 -3.27 -4.49
CA TRP A 113 14.81 -3.25 -3.40
C TRP A 113 14.77 -2.00 -2.49
N GLU A 114 14.18 -0.90 -2.96
CA GLU A 114 14.10 0.37 -2.24
C GLU A 114 12.79 0.54 -1.44
N ASN A 115 11.88 -0.43 -1.50
CA ASN A 115 10.56 -0.32 -0.90
C ASN A 115 10.55 -0.89 0.52
N LEU A 116 10.06 -0.11 1.49
CA LEU A 116 9.66 -0.61 2.80
C LEU A 116 8.21 -1.07 2.77
N CYS A 117 7.92 -2.17 3.44
CA CYS A 117 6.56 -2.67 3.58
C CYS A 117 6.13 -2.64 5.05
N PHE A 118 4.86 -2.30 5.24
CA PHE A 118 4.19 -2.28 6.53
C PHE A 118 2.88 -3.04 6.40
N SER A 119 2.55 -3.90 7.36
CA SER A 119 1.20 -4.45 7.47
C SER A 119 0.30 -3.43 8.13
N VAL A 120 -0.94 -3.37 7.66
CA VAL A 120 -2.00 -2.57 8.26
C VAL A 120 -2.90 -3.51 9.06
N ASP A 121 -3.08 -3.22 10.33
CA ASP A 121 -3.96 -3.98 11.22
C ASP A 121 -5.43 -3.69 10.91
N LEU A 122 -6.13 -4.68 10.35
CA LEU A 122 -7.55 -4.55 9.98
C LEU A 122 -8.49 -4.55 11.19
N GLU A 123 -8.04 -5.07 12.33
CA GLU A 123 -8.80 -5.07 13.58
C GLU A 123 -8.84 -3.67 14.21
N HIS A 124 -7.97 -2.77 13.77
CA HIS A 124 -7.93 -1.42 14.30
C HIS A 124 -9.15 -0.61 13.80
N SER A 125 -9.89 -0.01 14.74
CA SER A 125 -11.10 0.81 14.48
C SER A 125 -10.95 1.89 13.40
N CYS A 126 -9.82 2.61 13.34
CA CYS A 126 -9.52 3.54 12.25
C CYS A 126 -9.52 2.93 10.86
N VAL A 127 -8.98 1.72 10.74
CA VAL A 127 -8.88 1.02 9.45
C VAL A 127 -10.25 0.51 9.07
N GLN A 128 -11.03 -0.01 10.01
CA GLN A 128 -12.42 -0.40 9.77
C GLN A 128 -13.30 0.78 9.32
N ASP A 129 -13.12 1.95 9.93
CA ASP A 129 -13.79 3.19 9.51
C ASP A 129 -13.37 3.59 8.08
N ALA A 130 -12.08 3.45 7.76
CA ALA A 130 -11.54 3.73 6.43
C ALA A 130 -12.13 2.80 5.36
N LEU A 131 -12.16 1.49 5.62
CA LEU A 131 -12.77 0.49 4.76
C LEU A 131 -14.26 0.78 4.57
N SER A 132 -15.00 1.04 5.65
CA SER A 132 -16.43 1.34 5.60
C SER A 132 -16.76 2.60 4.80
N SER A 133 -15.87 3.59 4.84
CA SER A 133 -16.02 4.84 4.07
C SER A 133 -15.67 4.71 2.58
N GLY A 134 -15.07 3.58 2.17
CA GLY A 134 -14.55 3.37 0.82
C GLY A 134 -13.33 4.25 0.47
N HIS A 135 -12.72 4.90 1.46
CA HIS A 135 -11.55 5.76 1.27
C HIS A 135 -10.56 5.53 2.41
N CYS A 136 -9.32 5.24 2.04
CA CYS A 136 -8.21 5.18 2.98
C CYS A 136 -7.42 6.47 2.93
N ALA A 137 -7.08 7.01 4.10
CA ALA A 137 -6.22 8.16 4.24
C ALA A 137 -5.05 7.82 5.16
N ILE A 138 -3.86 8.27 4.78
CA ILE A 138 -2.61 8.05 5.50
C ILE A 138 -1.91 9.40 5.62
N SER A 139 -1.72 9.90 6.84
CA SER A 139 -0.94 11.12 7.05
C SER A 139 0.50 10.75 7.34
N VAL A 140 1.43 11.35 6.59
CA VAL A 140 2.86 11.20 6.84
C VAL A 140 3.44 12.59 7.11
N PRO A 141 3.71 12.98 8.36
CA PRO A 141 3.98 14.37 8.75
C PRO A 141 5.24 15.07 8.24
N ASP A 142 5.96 14.57 7.22
CA ASP A 142 7.29 15.12 6.93
C ASP A 142 7.76 14.95 5.47
N HIS A 143 8.76 15.75 5.14
CA HIS A 143 9.33 15.98 3.82
C HIS A 143 10.26 14.82 3.43
N CYS A 144 9.74 13.59 3.37
CA CYS A 144 10.45 12.38 2.94
C CYS A 144 10.85 12.40 1.44
N GLY A 145 11.21 13.58 0.91
CA GLY A 145 11.55 13.81 -0.48
C GLY A 145 10.41 13.40 -1.43
N ASP A 146 10.80 12.67 -2.46
CA ASP A 146 9.88 12.02 -3.41
C ASP A 146 9.29 10.73 -2.80
N LEU A 147 8.60 10.88 -1.67
CA LEU A 147 7.89 9.78 -1.03
C LEU A 147 6.74 9.33 -1.94
N SER A 148 6.70 8.04 -2.25
CA SER A 148 5.61 7.37 -2.95
C SER A 148 5.02 6.29 -2.05
N LEU A 149 3.72 6.37 -1.78
CA LEU A 149 3.00 5.36 -1.02
C LEU A 149 2.06 4.58 -1.94
N ARG A 150 1.95 3.27 -1.72
CA ARG A 150 1.00 2.40 -2.42
C ARG A 150 0.45 1.35 -1.47
N LEU A 151 -0.86 1.13 -1.53
CA LEU A 151 -1.52 0.08 -0.76
C LEU A 151 -1.73 -1.16 -1.61
N PHE A 152 -1.67 -2.31 -0.98
CA PHE A 152 -1.96 -3.60 -1.58
C PHE A 152 -2.87 -4.36 -0.63
N ALA A 153 -4.06 -4.70 -1.11
CA ALA A 153 -4.98 -5.56 -0.40
C ALA A 153 -4.84 -6.99 -0.94
N VAL A 154 -4.67 -7.94 -0.04
CA VAL A 154 -4.74 -9.37 -0.33
C VAL A 154 -6.19 -9.81 -0.22
N LEU A 155 -6.73 -10.42 -1.27
CA LEU A 155 -8.10 -10.93 -1.28
C LEU A 155 -8.14 -12.40 -0.85
N LYS A 156 -9.15 -12.75 -0.05
CA LYS A 156 -9.62 -14.11 0.20
C LYS A 156 -10.39 -14.57 -1.04
N GLU A 157 -10.10 -15.79 -1.49
CA GLU A 157 -10.94 -16.52 -2.44
C GLU A 157 -12.30 -16.90 -1.84
#